data_AF-D3DH18-F1
#
_entry.id   AF-D3DH18-F1
#
_cell.length_a   1.000
_cell.length_b   1.000
_cell.length_c   1.000
_cell.angle_alpha   90.00
_cell.angle_beta   90.00
_cell.angle_gamma   90.00
#
_symmetry.space_group_name_H-M   'P 1'
#
loop_
_entity.id
_entity.type
_entity.pdbx_description
1 polymer ?
#
loop_
_entity_poly.entity_id
_entity_poly.type
_entity_poly.pdbx_seq_one_letter_code
_entity_poly.pdbx_strand_id
1 'polypeptide(L)'
;MRGSVFIYVLWLLTLISGLVFFTLYQLRYSYSRSSHFVENWTFLYESRALAFVGVNLALKDPSLLRLKSPLPYYIGNRKYRIYVSAEEAKISLPLANKEILRSLMQNIGMEEKRADELSESIMAFLGRGTEYYDAPAPHENIHTITELLYVKGMDEQTYRKLQQYLTPVATLTNINYAPKEVLLALGLTDSEVRSVEEQIKVAGYVDFNWLQALLGPSRSYIALRFVYVPIPLYYRVKVVKYEPSYDEMDFIVSGGAVLDAWQE
;
A
#
# COMPACT_ATOMS: atom_id res chain seq x y z
N MET A 1 -26.39 -72.13 -4.09
CA MET A 1 -25.72 -71.39 -5.21
C MET A 1 -26.39 -70.08 -5.61
N ARG A 2 -27.70 -69.84 -5.38
CA ARG A 2 -28.35 -68.56 -5.77
C ARG A 2 -27.94 -67.34 -4.91
N GLY A 3 -27.58 -67.54 -3.64
CA GLY A 3 -27.19 -66.45 -2.74
C GLY A 3 -25.81 -65.82 -3.01
N SER A 4 -24.87 -66.57 -3.59
CA SER A 4 -23.52 -66.05 -3.89
C SER A 4 -23.54 -65.06 -5.06
N VAL A 5 -24.35 -65.31 -6.09
CA VAL A 5 -24.52 -64.40 -7.24
C VAL A 5 -25.01 -63.02 -6.79
N PHE A 6 -25.96 -62.98 -5.86
CA PHE A 6 -26.47 -61.73 -5.31
C PHE A 6 -25.38 -60.91 -4.60
N ILE A 7 -24.52 -61.56 -3.81
CA ILE A 7 -23.40 -60.92 -3.13
C ILE A 7 -22.42 -60.31 -4.15
N TYR A 8 -22.09 -61.02 -5.23
CA TYR A 8 -21.21 -60.49 -6.28
C TYR A 8 -21.82 -59.28 -7.00
N VAL A 9 -23.12 -59.31 -7.29
CA VAL A 9 -23.80 -58.16 -7.92
C VAL A 9 -23.78 -56.96 -6.97
N LEU A 10 -24.03 -57.16 -5.68
CA LEU A 10 -24.04 -56.08 -4.69
C LEU A 10 -22.63 -55.48 -4.49
N TRP A 11 -21.60 -56.32 -4.50
CA TRP A 11 -20.20 -55.87 -4.51
C TRP A 11 -19.84 -55.09 -5.76
N LEU A 12 -20.24 -55.59 -6.94
CA LEU A 12 -20.01 -54.90 -8.21
C LEU A 12 -20.69 -53.53 -8.22
N LEU A 13 -21.94 -53.45 -7.76
CA LEU A 13 -22.68 -52.19 -7.64
C LEU A 13 -22.00 -51.23 -6.66
N THR A 14 -21.51 -51.72 -5.54
CA THR A 14 -20.78 -50.91 -4.56
C THR A 14 -19.48 -50.37 -5.14
N LEU A 15 -18.71 -51.20 -5.85
CA LEU A 15 -17.46 -50.80 -6.51
C LEU A 15 -17.71 -49.77 -7.62
N ILE A 16 -18.71 -49.99 -8.48
CA ILE A 16 -19.08 -49.05 -9.55
C ILE A 16 -19.54 -47.72 -8.93
N SER A 17 -20.37 -47.77 -7.89
CA SER A 17 -20.85 -46.56 -7.20
C SER A 17 -19.69 -45.79 -6.56
N GLY A 18 -18.74 -46.49 -5.93
CA GLY A 18 -17.52 -45.88 -5.40
C GLY A 18 -16.67 -45.22 -6.48
N LEU A 19 -16.51 -45.87 -7.64
CA LEU A 19 -15.77 -45.32 -8.78
C LEU A 19 -16.46 -44.07 -9.35
N VAL A 20 -17.79 -44.10 -9.52
CA VAL A 20 -18.56 -42.93 -9.98
C VAL A 20 -18.46 -41.78 -8.98
N PHE A 21 -18.59 -42.07 -7.68
CA PHE A 21 -18.46 -41.03 -6.65
C PHE A 21 -17.06 -40.41 -6.63
N PHE A 22 -16.02 -41.23 -6.70
CA PHE A 22 -14.63 -40.76 -6.74
C PHE A 22 -14.35 -39.89 -7.97
N THR A 23 -14.81 -40.30 -9.16
CA THR A 23 -14.61 -39.53 -10.40
C THR A 23 -15.36 -38.20 -10.35
N LEU A 24 -16.61 -38.17 -9.88
CA LEU A 24 -17.36 -36.92 -9.70
C LEU A 24 -16.69 -36.00 -8.67
N TYR A 25 -16.17 -36.55 -7.58
CA TYR A 25 -15.42 -35.79 -6.58
C TYR A 25 -14.15 -35.15 -7.19
N GLN A 26 -13.37 -35.92 -7.95
CA GLN A 26 -12.17 -35.42 -8.63
C GLN A 26 -12.47 -34.35 -9.68
N LEU A 27 -13.54 -34.53 -10.46
CA LEU A 27 -14.00 -33.53 -11.44
C LEU A 27 -14.44 -32.23 -10.76
N ARG A 28 -15.24 -32.34 -9.69
CA ARG A 28 -15.68 -31.16 -8.92
C ARG A 28 -14.50 -30.42 -8.30
N TYR A 29 -13.55 -31.17 -7.72
CA TYR A 29 -12.35 -30.59 -7.13
C TYR A 29 -11.48 -29.89 -8.18
N SER A 30 -11.25 -30.54 -9.32
CA SER A 30 -10.45 -29.98 -10.43
C SER A 30 -11.11 -28.76 -11.04
N TYR A 31 -12.43 -28.80 -11.25
CA TYR A 31 -13.19 -27.67 -11.78
C TYR A 31 -13.16 -26.48 -10.82
N SER A 32 -13.42 -26.69 -9.53
CA SER A 32 -13.36 -25.64 -8.51
C SER A 32 -11.97 -25.01 -8.42
N ARG A 33 -10.91 -25.83 -8.43
CA ARG A 33 -9.53 -25.33 -8.42
C ARG A 33 -9.21 -24.53 -9.69
N SER A 34 -9.62 -25.02 -10.85
CA SER A 34 -9.40 -24.34 -12.13
C SER A 34 -10.19 -23.04 -12.22
N SER A 35 -11.44 -23.00 -11.75
CA SER A 35 -12.26 -21.78 -11.76
C SER A 35 -11.70 -20.73 -10.82
N HIS A 36 -11.33 -21.09 -9.58
CA HIS A 36 -10.68 -20.15 -8.66
C HIS A 36 -9.34 -19.65 -9.18
N PHE A 37 -8.54 -20.51 -9.81
CA PHE A 37 -7.29 -20.11 -10.44
C PHE A 37 -7.55 -19.08 -11.55
N VAL A 38 -8.45 -19.39 -12.49
CA VAL A 38 -8.80 -18.49 -13.60
C VAL A 38 -9.37 -17.18 -13.07
N GLU A 39 -10.24 -17.22 -12.06
CA GLU A 39 -10.82 -16.02 -11.43
C GLU A 39 -9.75 -15.13 -10.77
N ASN A 40 -8.82 -15.72 -10.01
CA ASN A 40 -7.75 -14.99 -9.35
C ASN A 40 -6.79 -14.35 -10.36
N TRP A 41 -6.42 -15.09 -11.42
CA TRP A 41 -5.59 -14.52 -12.49
C TRP A 41 -6.31 -13.44 -13.27
N THR A 42 -7.59 -13.65 -13.57
CA THR A 42 -8.41 -12.64 -14.25
C THR A 42 -8.49 -11.38 -13.39
N PHE A 43 -8.71 -11.52 -12.09
CA PHE A 43 -8.71 -10.40 -11.15
C PHE A 43 -7.36 -9.70 -11.09
N LEU A 44 -6.23 -10.44 -11.09
CA LEU A 44 -4.89 -9.86 -11.13
C LEU A 44 -4.66 -8.99 -12.37
N TYR A 45 -4.96 -9.52 -13.55
CA TYR A 45 -4.75 -8.79 -14.80
C TYR A 45 -5.71 -7.60 -14.95
N GLU A 46 -6.98 -7.78 -14.59
CA GLU A 46 -7.95 -6.69 -14.59
C GLU A 46 -7.55 -5.61 -13.60
N SER A 47 -7.14 -5.96 -12.39
CA SER A 47 -6.71 -4.99 -11.38
C SER A 47 -5.46 -4.22 -11.80
N ARG A 48 -4.50 -4.87 -12.46
CA ARG A 48 -3.35 -4.18 -13.06
C ARG A 48 -3.76 -3.19 -14.14
N ALA A 49 -4.67 -3.58 -15.04
CA ALA A 49 -5.19 -2.68 -16.06
C ALA A 49 -5.97 -1.50 -15.44
N LEU A 50 -6.79 -1.76 -14.43
CA LEU A 50 -7.54 -0.76 -13.70
C LEU A 50 -6.64 0.18 -12.91
N ALA A 51 -5.50 -0.31 -12.40
CA ALA A 51 -4.50 0.54 -11.76
C ALA A 51 -3.97 1.61 -12.73
N PHE A 52 -3.66 1.23 -13.98
CA PHE A 52 -3.28 2.18 -15.02
C PHE A 52 -4.42 3.14 -15.40
N VAL A 53 -5.66 2.65 -15.48
CA VAL A 53 -6.82 3.51 -15.73
C VAL A 53 -6.96 4.55 -14.60
N GLY A 54 -6.83 4.13 -13.35
CA GLY A 54 -6.88 5.01 -12.18
C GLY A 54 -5.82 6.11 -12.23
N VAL A 55 -4.56 5.75 -12.50
CA VAL A 55 -3.49 6.75 -12.66
C VAL A 55 -3.74 7.67 -13.85
N ASN A 56 -4.15 7.15 -15.00
CA ASN A 56 -4.45 7.98 -16.17
C ASN A 56 -5.61 8.96 -15.93
N LEU A 57 -6.61 8.58 -15.13
CA LEU A 57 -7.67 9.48 -14.71
C LEU A 57 -7.14 10.55 -13.74
N ALA A 58 -6.32 10.17 -12.77
CA ALA A 58 -5.68 11.11 -11.84
C ALA A 58 -4.70 12.07 -12.54
N LEU A 59 -4.05 11.66 -13.63
CA LEU A 59 -3.21 12.54 -14.45
C LEU A 59 -4.04 13.58 -15.22
N LYS A 60 -5.26 13.21 -15.66
CA LYS A 60 -6.18 14.13 -16.33
C LYS A 60 -6.87 15.07 -15.34
N ASP A 61 -7.16 14.57 -14.15
CA ASP A 61 -7.77 15.31 -13.05
C ASP A 61 -7.03 15.06 -11.73
N PRO A 62 -5.98 15.85 -11.43
CA PRO A 62 -5.20 15.70 -10.20
C PRO A 62 -6.00 15.92 -8.91
N SER A 63 -7.18 16.53 -8.99
CA SER A 63 -8.05 16.70 -7.81
C SER A 63 -8.50 15.36 -7.23
N LEU A 64 -8.55 14.31 -8.05
CA LEU A 64 -8.87 12.94 -7.64
C LEU A 64 -7.87 12.38 -6.62
N LEU A 65 -6.61 12.83 -6.64
CA LEU A 65 -5.60 12.39 -5.66
C LEU A 65 -5.86 12.93 -4.25
N ARG A 66 -6.67 13.98 -4.13
CA ARG A 66 -7.06 14.60 -2.85
C ARG A 66 -8.39 14.04 -2.35
N LEU A 67 -9.22 13.56 -3.27
CA LEU A 67 -10.50 12.95 -2.94
C LEU A 67 -10.26 11.50 -2.50
N LYS A 68 -10.59 11.18 -1.24
CA LYS A 68 -10.60 9.80 -0.74
C LYS A 68 -11.75 8.95 -1.32
N SER A 69 -12.38 9.41 -2.40
CA SER A 69 -13.55 8.76 -2.99
C SER A 69 -13.12 7.75 -4.05
N PRO A 70 -13.70 6.54 -4.05
CA PRO A 70 -13.38 5.55 -5.06
C PRO A 70 -13.94 5.94 -6.44
N LEU A 71 -13.19 5.62 -7.49
CA LEU A 71 -13.65 5.67 -8.87
C LEU A 71 -14.38 4.34 -9.18
N PRO A 72 -15.68 4.36 -9.49
CA PRO A 72 -16.39 3.15 -9.87
C PRO A 72 -15.99 2.71 -11.29
N TYR A 73 -15.84 1.40 -11.50
CA TYR A 73 -15.57 0.83 -12.81
C TYR A 73 -16.27 -0.52 -12.99
N TYR A 74 -16.62 -0.87 -14.23
CA TYR A 74 -17.42 -2.05 -14.56
C TYR A 74 -16.77 -2.85 -15.68
N ILE A 75 -16.59 -4.15 -15.49
CA ILE A 75 -16.12 -5.09 -16.52
C ILE A 75 -17.09 -6.27 -16.58
N GLY A 76 -17.95 -6.29 -17.59
CA GLY A 76 -19.03 -7.29 -17.68
C GLY A 76 -19.98 -7.20 -16.49
N ASN A 77 -20.09 -8.28 -15.72
CA ASN A 77 -20.89 -8.37 -14.49
C ASN A 77 -20.10 -8.04 -13.21
N ARG A 78 -18.82 -7.66 -13.32
CA ARG A 78 -17.95 -7.37 -12.17
C ARG A 78 -17.88 -5.87 -11.91
N LYS A 79 -17.93 -5.51 -10.63
CA LYS A 79 -17.91 -4.11 -10.20
C LYS A 79 -16.69 -3.83 -9.34
N TYR A 80 -16.02 -2.74 -9.67
CA TYR A 80 -14.75 -2.33 -9.09
C TYR A 80 -14.85 -0.93 -8.48
N ARG A 81 -14.04 -0.70 -7.44
CA ARG A 81 -13.71 0.60 -6.88
C ARG A 81 -12.20 0.78 -6.95
N ILE A 82 -11.77 1.88 -7.55
CA ILE A 82 -10.36 2.22 -7.70
C ILE A 82 -10.07 3.41 -6.78
N TYR A 83 -9.15 3.23 -5.84
CA TYR A 83 -8.64 4.29 -4.98
C TYR A 83 -7.25 4.65 -5.46
N VAL A 84 -7.01 5.93 -5.73
CA VAL A 84 -5.70 6.42 -6.17
C VAL A 84 -5.21 7.44 -5.16
N SER A 85 -3.98 7.27 -4.69
CA SER A 85 -3.32 8.24 -3.83
C SER A 85 -1.89 8.50 -4.28
N ALA A 86 -1.37 9.68 -3.95
CA ALA A 86 0.02 10.02 -4.21
C ALA A 86 0.91 9.26 -3.20
N GLU A 87 1.73 8.32 -3.67
CA GLU A 87 2.64 7.59 -2.78
C GLU A 87 3.78 8.51 -2.31
N GLU A 88 4.16 9.50 -3.14
CA GLU A 88 5.12 10.55 -2.77
C GLU A 88 4.62 11.50 -1.68
N ALA A 89 3.34 11.46 -1.32
CA ALA A 89 2.82 12.21 -0.17
C ALA A 89 3.42 11.75 1.17
N LYS A 90 4.06 10.58 1.19
CA LYS A 90 4.61 9.92 2.37
C LYS A 90 6.07 10.30 2.59
N ILE A 91 6.57 10.03 3.79
CA ILE A 91 7.99 10.16 4.12
C ILE A 91 8.75 9.00 3.48
N SER A 92 9.78 9.35 2.72
CA SER A 92 10.72 8.40 2.15
C SER A 92 11.57 7.76 3.25
N LEU A 93 11.50 6.44 3.40
CA LEU A 93 12.38 5.68 4.29
C LEU A 93 13.87 5.89 3.93
N PRO A 94 14.27 5.89 2.63
CA PRO A 94 15.63 6.23 2.23
C PRO A 94 16.15 7.59 2.69
N LEU A 95 15.31 8.59 2.96
CA LEU A 95 15.73 9.91 3.47
C LEU A 95 15.32 10.19 4.91
N ALA A 96 14.59 9.27 5.53
CA ALA A 96 14.16 9.42 6.91
C ALA A 96 15.37 9.38 7.86
N ASN A 97 15.31 10.22 8.89
CA ASN A 97 16.22 10.18 10.03
C ASN A 97 15.43 9.92 11.31
N LYS A 98 16.15 9.69 12.41
CA LYS A 98 15.55 9.39 13.71
C LYS A 98 14.55 10.46 14.13
N GLU A 99 14.91 11.74 13.99
CA GLU A 99 14.08 12.86 14.43
C GLU A 99 12.76 12.94 13.66
N ILE A 100 12.79 12.76 12.34
CA ILE A 100 11.60 12.74 11.47
C ILE A 100 10.69 11.57 11.85
N LEU A 101 11.25 10.37 12.00
CA LEU A 101 10.48 9.17 12.35
C LEU A 101 9.84 9.30 13.74
N ARG A 102 10.60 9.78 14.73
CA ARG A 102 10.09 10.03 16.08
C ARG A 102 8.98 11.08 16.06
N SER A 103 9.18 12.19 15.35
CA SER A 103 8.19 13.26 15.24
C SER A 103 6.90 12.76 14.57
N LEU A 104 7.02 11.98 13.49
CA LEU A 104 5.88 11.32 12.84
C LEU A 104 5.10 10.46 13.83
N MET A 105 5.80 9.58 14.56
CA MET A 105 5.19 8.67 15.54
C MET A 105 4.45 9.45 16.65
N GLN A 106 5.04 10.54 17.16
CA GLN A 106 4.39 11.41 18.14
C GLN A 106 3.14 12.09 17.55
N ASN A 107 3.20 12.57 16.31
CA ASN A 107 2.06 13.22 15.64
C ASN A 107 0.89 12.27 15.39
N ILE A 108 1.14 10.97 15.23
CA ILE A 108 0.09 9.94 15.12
C ILE A 108 -0.36 9.38 16.49
N GLY A 109 0.05 10.03 17.60
CA GLY A 109 -0.39 9.73 18.96
C GLY A 109 0.36 8.59 19.65
N MET A 110 1.59 8.26 19.22
CA MET A 110 2.45 7.32 19.93
C MET A 110 3.10 7.98 21.15
N GLU A 111 3.27 7.22 22.24
CA GLU A 111 4.01 7.67 23.42
C GLU A 111 5.46 8.05 23.05
N GLU A 112 5.97 9.16 23.59
CA GLU A 112 7.30 9.69 23.26
C GLU A 112 8.43 8.67 23.45
N LYS A 113 8.46 7.96 24.58
CA LYS A 113 9.47 6.94 24.84
C LYS A 113 9.43 5.83 23.79
N ARG A 114 8.22 5.37 23.46
CA ARG A 114 8.00 4.32 22.47
C ARG A 114 8.39 4.77 21.06
N ALA A 115 8.07 6.02 20.71
CA ALA A 115 8.46 6.63 19.44
C ALA A 115 9.99 6.74 19.31
N ASP A 116 10.70 7.11 20.37
CA ASP A 116 12.16 7.18 20.36
C ASP A 116 12.79 5.79 20.16
N GLU A 117 12.36 4.79 20.95
CA GLU A 117 12.85 3.40 20.84
C GLU A 117 12.58 2.78 19.46
N LEU A 118 11.38 2.98 18.92
CA LEU A 118 11.02 2.42 17.62
C LEU A 118 11.72 3.15 16.47
N SER A 119 11.88 4.47 16.57
CA SER A 119 12.65 5.24 15.56
C SER A 119 14.11 4.77 15.49
N GLU A 120 14.75 4.52 16.64
CA GLU A 120 16.11 3.97 16.70
C GLU A 120 16.16 2.56 16.11
N SER A 121 15.15 1.72 16.40
CA SER A 121 15.05 0.36 15.85
C SER A 121 14.89 0.35 14.33
N ILE A 122 14.10 1.28 13.76
CA ILE A 122 13.97 1.44 12.31
C ILE A 122 15.29 1.92 11.71
N MET A 123 15.98 2.89 12.33
CA MET A 123 17.27 3.37 11.84
C MET A 123 18.35 2.27 11.88
N ALA A 124 18.37 1.45 12.94
CA ALA A 124 19.25 0.29 13.05
C ALA A 124 18.94 -0.74 11.96
N PHE A 125 17.66 -1.05 11.72
CA PHE A 125 17.23 -1.94 10.65
C PHE A 125 17.66 -1.44 9.26
N LEU A 126 17.64 -0.13 9.05
CA LEU A 126 18.13 0.52 7.81
C LEU A 126 19.66 0.57 7.69
N GLY A 127 20.42 0.06 8.68
CA GLY A 127 21.88 0.14 8.71
C GLY A 127 22.44 1.53 9.00
N ARG A 128 21.64 2.42 9.60
CA ARG A 128 21.97 3.84 9.86
C ARG A 128 21.92 4.21 11.34
N GLY A 129 21.57 3.26 12.19
CA GLY A 129 21.46 3.42 13.64
C GLY A 129 22.54 2.67 14.40
N THR A 130 22.45 2.68 15.72
CA THR A 130 23.32 1.87 16.57
C THR A 130 22.93 0.39 16.47
N GLU A 131 23.92 -0.50 16.28
CA GLU A 131 23.66 -1.94 16.23
C GLU A 131 23.11 -2.43 17.58
N TYR A 132 21.98 -3.13 17.53
CA TYR A 132 21.46 -3.84 18.70
C TYR A 132 21.87 -5.30 18.65
N TYR A 133 22.28 -5.82 19.82
CA TYR A 133 22.25 -7.25 20.07
C TYR A 133 20.80 -7.74 19.82
N ASP A 134 20.64 -8.68 18.89
CA ASP A 134 19.37 -9.27 18.42
C ASP A 134 18.54 -8.47 17.39
N ALA A 135 19.09 -7.43 16.76
CA ALA A 135 18.46 -6.87 15.56
C ALA A 135 18.68 -7.80 14.34
N PRO A 136 17.72 -7.86 13.39
CA PRO A 136 18.00 -8.44 12.07
C PRO A 136 19.23 -7.75 11.45
N ALA A 137 19.94 -8.46 10.57
CA ALA A 137 21.04 -7.85 9.82
C ALA A 137 20.56 -6.57 9.11
N PRO A 138 21.39 -5.52 9.04
CA PRO A 138 20.98 -4.26 8.43
C PRO A 138 20.56 -4.46 6.97
N HIS A 139 19.39 -3.91 6.63
CA HIS A 139 18.79 -3.91 5.30
C HIS A 139 18.93 -2.50 4.70
N GLU A 140 19.99 -2.28 3.93
CA GLU A 140 20.26 -0.96 3.31
C GLU A 140 19.19 -0.56 2.27
N ASN A 141 18.54 -1.54 1.64
CA ASN A 141 17.53 -1.33 0.62
C ASN A 141 16.21 -1.98 1.04
N ILE A 142 15.29 -1.18 1.57
CA ILE A 142 13.90 -1.60 1.77
C ILE A 142 13.21 -1.57 0.41
N HIS A 143 12.72 -2.72 -0.04
CA HIS A 143 11.96 -2.81 -1.28
C HIS A 143 10.47 -2.57 -1.04
N THR A 144 9.99 -2.98 0.12
CA THR A 144 8.57 -3.08 0.43
C THR A 144 8.30 -2.49 1.81
N ILE A 145 7.17 -1.79 1.97
CA ILE A 145 6.82 -1.21 3.28
C ILE A 145 6.62 -2.30 4.34
N THR A 146 6.18 -3.48 3.92
CA THR A 146 5.91 -4.67 4.76
C THR A 146 7.16 -5.17 5.50
N GLU A 147 8.36 -4.93 4.97
CA GLU A 147 9.61 -5.27 5.64
C GLU A 147 9.77 -4.59 7.01
N LEU A 148 9.05 -3.49 7.26
CA LEU A 148 9.01 -2.86 8.57
C LEU A 148 8.46 -3.79 9.68
N LEU A 149 7.71 -4.84 9.34
CA LEU A 149 7.26 -5.86 10.30
C LEU A 149 8.43 -6.65 10.92
N TYR A 150 9.60 -6.67 10.28
CA TYR A 150 10.79 -7.31 10.81
C TYR A 150 11.55 -6.42 11.81
N VAL A 151 11.19 -5.15 11.91
CA VAL A 151 11.83 -4.22 12.86
C VAL A 151 11.51 -4.65 14.28
N LYS A 152 12.54 -4.70 15.13
CA LYS A 152 12.39 -5.03 16.55
C LYS A 152 11.38 -4.10 17.21
N GLY A 153 10.39 -4.70 17.87
CA GLY A 153 9.33 -3.94 18.52
C GLY A 153 8.24 -3.43 17.57
N MET A 154 8.24 -3.76 16.28
CA MET A 154 7.09 -3.49 15.43
C MET A 154 5.96 -4.47 15.74
N ASP A 155 4.77 -3.95 16.08
CA ASP A 155 3.54 -4.74 16.15
C ASP A 155 2.62 -4.41 14.96
N GLU A 156 1.64 -5.27 14.70
CA GLU A 156 0.75 -5.13 13.55
C GLU A 156 -0.05 -3.82 13.58
N GLN A 157 -0.49 -3.39 14.76
CA GLN A 157 -1.26 -2.15 14.92
C GLN A 157 -0.40 -0.92 14.58
N THR A 158 0.83 -0.90 15.05
CA THR A 158 1.81 0.15 14.81
C THR A 158 2.20 0.18 13.34
N TYR A 159 2.47 -0.98 12.75
CA TYR A 159 2.73 -1.13 11.31
C TYR A 159 1.57 -0.56 10.48
N ARG A 160 0.32 -0.96 10.78
CA ARG A 160 -0.88 -0.51 10.06
C ARG A 160 -1.06 1.01 10.10
N LYS A 161 -0.63 1.66 11.19
CA LYS A 161 -0.62 3.13 11.29
C LYS A 161 0.53 3.73 10.46
N LEU A 162 1.75 3.22 10.61
CA LEU A 162 2.95 3.77 9.96
C LEU A 162 2.95 3.63 8.44
N GLN A 163 2.44 2.51 7.89
CA GLN A 163 2.41 2.27 6.43
C GLN A 163 1.60 3.33 5.64
N GLN A 164 0.73 4.08 6.33
CA GLN A 164 -0.04 5.17 5.73
C GLN A 164 0.80 6.41 5.47
N TYR A 165 1.93 6.56 6.16
CA TYR A 165 2.77 7.76 6.18
C TYR A 165 4.21 7.54 5.71
N LEU A 166 4.62 6.28 5.53
CA LEU A 166 5.97 5.89 5.11
C LEU A 166 5.95 5.20 3.75
N THR A 167 7.00 5.39 2.96
CA THR A 167 7.17 4.73 1.67
C THR A 167 8.63 4.36 1.40
N PRO A 168 8.90 3.19 0.80
CA PRO A 168 10.25 2.82 0.36
C PRO A 168 10.63 3.38 -1.02
N VAL A 169 9.66 3.80 -1.85
CA VAL A 169 9.90 4.08 -3.28
C VAL A 169 10.19 5.55 -3.60
N ALA A 170 9.62 6.49 -2.84
CA ALA A 170 9.79 7.91 -3.13
C ALA A 170 11.18 8.39 -2.70
N THR A 171 11.77 9.34 -3.44
CA THR A 171 13.02 9.98 -3.01
C THR A 171 12.75 11.09 -2.01
N LEU A 172 11.86 12.03 -2.33
CA LEU A 172 11.48 13.17 -1.49
C LEU A 172 9.96 13.23 -1.37
N THR A 173 9.46 13.93 -0.34
CA THR A 173 8.02 14.02 -0.09
C THR A 173 7.39 15.11 -0.95
N ASN A 174 6.31 14.79 -1.67
CA ASN A 174 5.54 15.77 -2.43
C ASN A 174 4.62 16.56 -1.49
N ILE A 175 4.95 17.83 -1.27
CA ILE A 175 4.24 18.72 -0.34
C ILE A 175 2.77 18.94 -0.73
N ASN A 176 2.43 18.83 -2.02
CA ASN A 176 1.10 19.13 -2.54
C ASN A 176 0.02 18.10 -2.13
N TYR A 177 0.46 16.93 -1.66
CA TYR A 177 -0.41 15.81 -1.31
C TYR A 177 -0.12 15.24 0.07
N ALA A 178 0.98 15.68 0.71
CA ALA A 178 1.40 15.19 2.01
C ALA A 178 0.35 15.47 3.10
N PRO A 179 -0.01 14.47 3.92
CA PRO A 179 -0.93 14.68 5.03
C PRO A 179 -0.27 15.54 6.11
N LYS A 180 -1.10 16.17 6.94
CA LYS A 180 -0.67 17.05 8.02
C LYS A 180 0.42 16.44 8.89
N GLU A 181 0.27 15.18 9.27
CA GLU A 181 1.19 14.45 10.17
C GLU A 181 2.60 14.34 9.56
N VAL A 182 2.68 14.15 8.24
CA VAL A 182 3.94 14.11 7.49
C VAL A 182 4.57 15.49 7.41
N LEU A 183 3.78 16.52 7.12
CA LEU A 183 4.29 17.90 7.05
C LEU A 183 4.86 18.37 8.39
N LEU A 184 4.17 18.07 9.49
CA LEU A 184 4.65 18.34 10.85
C LEU A 184 5.93 17.57 11.15
N ALA A 185 6.00 16.29 10.81
CA ALA A 185 7.18 15.46 11.02
C ALA A 185 8.41 15.94 10.24
N LEU A 186 8.18 16.55 9.07
CA LEU A 186 9.24 17.15 8.25
C LEU A 186 9.67 18.54 8.75
N GLY A 187 9.05 19.04 9.83
CA GLY A 187 9.51 20.21 10.58
C GLY A 187 8.67 21.47 10.35
N LEU A 188 7.52 21.40 9.68
CA LEU A 188 6.58 22.51 9.59
C LEU A 188 5.83 22.66 10.92
N THR A 189 5.45 23.87 11.25
CA THR A 189 4.56 24.21 12.38
C THR A 189 3.10 24.09 11.93
N ASP A 190 2.16 23.95 12.88
CA ASP A 190 0.73 23.92 12.56
C ASP A 190 0.26 25.13 11.74
N SER A 191 0.79 26.33 12.00
CA SER A 191 0.46 27.54 11.24
C SER A 191 0.97 27.48 9.80
N GLU A 192 2.16 26.91 9.59
CA GLU A 192 2.74 26.74 8.26
C GLU A 192 2.00 25.65 7.48
N VAL A 193 1.61 24.56 8.13
CA VAL A 193 0.78 23.51 7.52
C VAL A 193 -0.56 24.06 7.05
N ARG A 194 -1.25 24.86 7.88
CA ARG A 194 -2.50 25.53 7.47
C ARG A 194 -2.29 26.47 6.27
N SER A 195 -1.17 27.17 6.25
CA SER A 195 -0.82 28.06 5.13
C SER A 195 -0.56 27.27 3.84
N VAL A 196 0.11 26.11 3.95
CA VAL A 196 0.32 25.17 2.84
C VAL A 196 -1.02 24.63 2.32
N GLU A 197 -1.90 24.16 3.20
CA GLU A 197 -3.24 23.67 2.81
C GLU A 197 -4.05 24.75 2.10
N GLU A 198 -4.00 25.99 2.58
CA GLU A 198 -4.71 27.10 1.97
C GLU A 198 -4.12 27.50 0.61
N GLN A 199 -2.78 27.55 0.51
CA GLN A 199 -2.10 27.78 -0.76
C GLN A 199 -2.47 26.72 -1.80
N ILE A 200 -2.55 25.46 -1.39
CA ILE A 200 -2.96 24.34 -2.26
C ILE A 200 -4.41 24.51 -2.74
N LYS A 201 -5.31 25.05 -1.91
CA LYS A 201 -6.70 25.32 -2.33
C LYS A 201 -6.80 26.49 -3.31
N VAL A 202 -6.02 27.54 -3.10
CA VAL A 202 -6.09 28.78 -3.89
C VAL A 202 -5.32 28.64 -5.21
N ALA A 203 -4.06 28.23 -5.15
CA ALA A 203 -3.16 28.14 -6.31
C ALA A 203 -3.12 26.76 -6.95
N GLY A 204 -3.67 25.74 -6.28
CA GLY A 204 -3.62 24.35 -6.73
C GLY A 204 -2.33 23.62 -6.37
N TYR A 205 -1.25 24.33 -6.05
CA TYR A 205 0.05 23.76 -5.67
C TYR A 205 0.89 24.73 -4.84
N VAL A 206 1.97 24.20 -4.26
CA VAL A 206 3.02 24.94 -3.55
C VAL A 206 4.28 24.95 -4.40
N ASP A 207 4.86 26.13 -4.57
CA ASP A 207 6.19 26.28 -5.18
C ASP A 207 7.29 26.49 -4.12
N PHE A 208 8.52 26.21 -4.54
CA PHE A 208 9.69 26.29 -3.66
C PHE A 208 9.94 27.69 -3.11
N ASN A 209 9.79 28.73 -3.94
CA ASN A 209 10.09 30.11 -3.56
C ASN A 209 9.07 30.62 -2.53
N TRP A 210 7.80 30.28 -2.74
CA TRP A 210 6.74 30.59 -1.79
C TRP A 210 7.00 29.92 -0.44
N LEU A 211 7.38 28.64 -0.42
CA LEU A 211 7.64 27.95 0.85
C LEU A 211 8.87 28.55 1.57
N GLN A 212 9.92 28.89 0.83
CA GLN A 212 11.08 29.57 1.42
C GLN A 212 10.72 30.93 2.03
N ALA A 213 9.87 31.71 1.36
CA ALA A 213 9.40 32.98 1.89
C ALA A 213 8.58 32.79 3.17
N LEU A 214 7.75 31.74 3.25
CA LEU A 214 6.98 31.39 4.44
C LEU A 214 7.87 30.99 5.62
N LEU A 215 8.88 30.14 5.38
CA LEU A 215 9.76 29.59 6.43
C LEU A 215 10.79 30.61 6.93
N GLY A 216 11.17 31.57 6.09
CA GLY A 216 12.24 32.52 6.35
C GLY A 216 13.65 31.90 6.28
N PRO A 217 14.70 32.73 6.42
CA PRO A 217 16.09 32.31 6.14
C PRO A 217 16.59 31.18 7.05
N SER A 218 16.23 31.21 8.34
CA SER A 218 16.71 30.27 9.35
C SER A 218 16.18 28.84 9.19
N ARG A 219 15.07 28.65 8.47
CA ARG A 219 14.40 27.36 8.28
C ARG A 219 14.25 26.96 6.81
N SER A 220 14.90 27.69 5.90
CA SER A 220 14.91 27.43 4.46
C SER A 220 15.40 26.02 4.09
N TYR A 221 16.24 25.39 4.92
CA TYR A 221 16.70 24.01 4.72
C TYR A 221 15.56 22.98 4.74
N ILE A 222 14.43 23.27 5.41
CA ILE A 222 13.27 22.40 5.45
C ILE A 222 12.65 22.26 4.05
N ALA A 223 12.72 23.32 3.23
CA ALA A 223 12.23 23.31 1.86
C ALA A 223 12.96 22.26 0.98
N LEU A 224 14.19 21.87 1.34
CA LEU A 224 14.96 20.86 0.60
C LEU A 224 14.45 19.43 0.80
N ARG A 225 13.53 19.21 1.75
CA ARG A 225 12.93 17.89 2.05
C ARG A 225 11.76 17.55 1.13
N PHE A 226 11.34 18.49 0.29
CA PHE A 226 10.12 18.36 -0.52
C PHE A 226 10.39 18.37 -2.02
N VAL A 227 9.49 17.71 -2.76
CA VAL A 227 9.29 17.93 -4.19
C VAL A 227 8.08 18.83 -4.39
N TYR A 228 8.18 19.74 -5.35
CA TYR A 228 7.18 20.77 -5.64
C TYR A 228 6.41 20.50 -6.94
N VAL A 229 6.52 19.28 -7.47
CA VAL A 229 5.84 18.90 -8.72
C VAL A 229 4.34 18.77 -8.46
N PRO A 230 3.48 19.41 -9.30
CA PRO A 230 2.03 19.28 -9.16
C PRO A 230 1.53 17.85 -9.40
N ILE A 231 2.26 17.08 -10.20
CA ILE A 231 1.91 15.70 -10.58
C ILE A 231 2.94 14.76 -9.94
N PRO A 232 2.53 13.82 -9.08
CA PRO A 232 3.47 12.89 -8.45
C PRO A 232 4.00 11.88 -9.46
N LEU A 233 5.20 11.35 -9.20
CA LEU A 233 5.79 10.29 -10.01
C LEU A 233 5.28 8.90 -9.59
N TYR A 234 5.07 8.69 -8.29
CA TYR A 234 4.61 7.42 -7.72
C TYR A 234 3.18 7.51 -7.19
N TYR A 235 2.36 6.54 -7.59
CA TYR A 235 0.96 6.41 -7.20
C TYR A 235 0.76 5.09 -6.48
N ARG A 236 -0.04 5.09 -5.41
CA ARG A 236 -0.60 3.87 -4.86
C ARG A 236 -2.02 3.71 -5.37
N VAL A 237 -2.33 2.54 -5.90
CA VAL A 237 -3.65 2.23 -6.44
C VAL A 237 -4.21 1.00 -5.77
N LYS A 238 -5.31 1.16 -5.03
CA LYS A 238 -6.08 0.05 -4.47
C LYS A 238 -7.25 -0.25 -5.39
N VAL A 239 -7.33 -1.48 -5.89
CA VAL A 239 -8.45 -1.95 -6.70
C VAL A 239 -9.25 -2.94 -5.87
N VAL A 240 -10.51 -2.61 -5.62
CA VAL A 240 -11.44 -3.45 -4.85
C VAL A 240 -12.54 -3.92 -5.77
N LYS A 241 -12.59 -5.23 -6.04
CA LYS A 241 -13.76 -5.89 -6.62
C LYS A 241 -14.75 -6.14 -5.49
N TYR A 242 -15.98 -5.68 -5.66
CA TYR A 242 -17.02 -5.84 -4.63
C TYR A 242 -18.24 -6.65 -5.10
N GLU A 243 -18.33 -6.94 -6.40
CA GLU A 243 -19.30 -7.89 -6.96
C GLU A 243 -18.64 -8.68 -8.11
N PRO A 244 -18.87 -10.00 -8.21
CA PRO A 244 -19.72 -10.83 -7.36
C PRO A 244 -19.06 -11.30 -6.04
N SER A 245 -17.74 -11.15 -5.93
CA SER A 245 -16.95 -11.45 -4.73
C SER A 245 -16.18 -10.22 -4.26
N TYR A 246 -15.80 -10.21 -2.99
CA TYR A 246 -14.89 -9.21 -2.43
C TYR A 246 -13.46 -9.69 -2.63
N ASP A 247 -12.69 -8.98 -3.44
CA ASP A 247 -11.26 -9.18 -3.60
C ASP A 247 -10.58 -7.83 -3.74
N GLU A 248 -9.37 -7.68 -3.21
CA GLU A 248 -8.61 -6.44 -3.30
C GLU A 248 -7.15 -6.68 -3.70
N MET A 249 -6.58 -5.70 -4.39
CA MET A 249 -5.16 -5.66 -4.74
C MET A 249 -4.64 -4.23 -4.64
N ASP A 250 -3.42 -4.12 -4.16
CA ASP A 250 -2.71 -2.88 -3.99
C ASP A 250 -1.49 -2.84 -4.91
N PHE A 251 -1.35 -1.73 -5.65
CA PHE A 251 -0.27 -1.52 -6.61
C PHE A 251 0.48 -0.24 -6.33
N ILE A 252 1.79 -0.26 -6.60
CA ILE A 252 2.57 0.97 -6.80
C ILE A 252 2.79 1.15 -8.30
N VAL A 253 2.44 2.31 -8.82
CA VAL A 253 2.53 2.64 -10.25
C VAL A 253 3.41 3.87 -10.44
N SER A 254 4.34 3.81 -11.39
CA SER A 254 5.23 4.92 -11.76
C SER A 254 5.46 4.95 -13.26
N GLY A 255 5.39 6.12 -13.88
CA GLY A 255 5.76 6.30 -15.29
C GLY A 255 5.03 5.39 -16.29
N GLY A 256 3.81 4.92 -15.98
CA GLY A 256 3.08 3.96 -16.81
C GLY A 256 3.53 2.50 -16.67
N ALA A 257 4.29 2.17 -15.61
CA ALA A 257 4.59 0.79 -15.20
C ALA A 257 4.07 0.50 -13.77
N VAL A 258 3.62 -0.73 -13.53
CA VAL A 258 3.30 -1.25 -12.19
C VAL A 258 4.59 -1.80 -11.60
N LEU A 259 5.08 -1.20 -10.53
CA LEU A 259 6.34 -1.57 -9.88
C LEU A 259 6.17 -2.75 -8.94
N ASP A 260 5.00 -2.88 -8.31
CA ASP A 260 4.74 -3.93 -7.34
C ASP A 260 3.24 -4.25 -7.25
N ALA A 261 2.91 -5.51 -7.04
CA ALA A 261 1.53 -5.99 -6.89
C ALA A 261 1.44 -6.83 -5.62
N TRP A 262 0.74 -6.31 -4.62
CA TRP A 262 0.49 -7.00 -3.36
C TRP A 262 -0.94 -7.54 -3.33
N GLN A 263 -1.09 -8.79 -2.90
CA GLN A 263 -2.37 -9.29 -2.38
C GLN A 263 -2.29 -9.15 -0.86
N GLU A 264 -3.12 -8.29 -0.28
CA GLU A 264 -3.41 -8.28 1.17
C GLU A 264 -4.38 -9.43 1.52
#